data_AF-A0A7C5U7Z5-F1
#
_entry.id   AF-A0A7C5U7Z5-F1
#
_cell.length_a   1.000
_cell.length_b   1.000
_cell.length_c   1.000
_cell.angle_alpha   90.00
_cell.angle_beta   90.00
_cell.angle_gamma   90.00
#
_symmetry.space_group_name_H-M   'P 1'
#
loop_
_entity.id
_entity.type
_entity.pdbx_description
1 polymer ?
#
loop_
_entity_poly.entity_id
_entity_poly.type
_entity_poly.pdbx_seq_one_letter_code
_entity_poly.pdbx_strand_id
1 'polypeptide(L)' 'MPMYRYVCSECGNEEVHLHGINDTPSINCSKCGNSMTRAISKVGIVFKGSGFYITDSRTSTKTESKSE' A
#
# COMPACT_ATOMS: atom_id res chain seq x y z
N MET A 1 1.06 3.17 -18.49
CA MET A 1 0.17 4.10 -17.76
C MET A 1 -0.37 3.35 -16.54
N PRO A 2 -0.15 3.84 -15.31
CA PRO A 2 -0.57 3.12 -14.11
C PRO A 2 -2.08 3.11 -13.94
N MET A 3 -2.59 2.07 -13.26
CA MET A 3 -3.97 1.98 -12.80
C MET A 3 -4.01 2.28 -11.31
N TYR A 4 -4.95 3.11 -10.91
CA TYR A 4 -5.12 3.53 -9.53
C TYR A 4 -6.53 3.19 -9.05
N ARG A 5 -6.61 2.68 -7.82
CA ARG A 5 -7.88 2.35 -7.17
C ARG A 5 -8.39 3.57 -6.41
N TYR A 6 -9.70 3.80 -6.49
CA TYR A 6 -10.40 4.86 -5.79
C TYR A 6 -11.51 4.26 -4.94
N VAL A 7 -11.71 4.83 -3.76
CA VAL A 7 -12.76 4.43 -2.81
C VAL A 7 -13.60 5.66 -2.49
N CYS A 8 -14.92 5.52 -2.58
CA CYS A 8 -15.85 6.55 -2.15
C CYS A 8 -15.98 6.54 -0.62
N SER A 9 -15.85 7.71 0.01
CA SER A 9 -16.01 7.86 1.47
C SER A 9 -17.44 7.63 1.95
N GLU A 10 -18.45 7.95 1.13
CA GLU A 10 -19.85 7.91 1.52
C GLU A 10 -20.49 6.53 1.37
N CYS A 11 -20.27 5.88 0.22
CA CYS A 11 -20.93 4.61 -0.10
C CYS A 11 -19.99 3.39 -0.09
N GLY A 12 -18.69 3.60 0.09
CA GLY A 12 -17.69 2.53 0.09
C GLY A 12 -17.46 1.85 -1.26
N ASN A 13 -18.01 2.39 -2.36
CA ASN A 13 -17.80 1.81 -3.69
C ASN A 13 -16.33 1.95 -4.12
N GLU A 14 -15.79 0.90 -4.74
CA GLU A 14 -14.43 0.90 -5.28
C GLU A 14 -14.45 0.92 -6.81
N GLU A 15 -13.59 1.75 -7.40
CA GLU A 15 -13.41 1.84 -8.85
C GLU A 15 -11.92 1.91 -9.21
N VAL A 16 -11.57 1.46 -10.41
CA VAL A 16 -10.17 1.47 -10.90
C VAL A 16 -10.09 2.31 -12.16
N HIS A 17 -9.19 3.29 -12.15
CA HIS A 17 -9.02 4.26 -13.24
C HIS A 17 -7.56 4.28 -13.74
N LEU A 18 -7.38 4.43 -15.05
CA LEU A 18 -6.07 4.54 -15.70
C LEU A 18 -5.74 6.02 -15.93
N HIS A 19 -4.68 6.53 -15.32
CA HIS A 19 -4.20 7.91 -15.54
C HIS A 19 -2.68 8.02 -15.34
N GLY A 20 -2.08 9.07 -15.89
CA GLY A 20 -0.66 9.37 -15.73
C GLY A 20 -0.34 9.89 -14.33
N ILE A 21 0.91 9.74 -13.89
CA ILE A 21 1.33 10.18 -12.55
C ILE A 21 1.25 11.71 -12.35
N ASN A 22 1.35 12.47 -13.45
CA ASN A 22 1.27 13.93 -13.46
C ASN A 22 -0.15 14.44 -13.73
N ASP A 23 -1.11 13.55 -13.95
CA ASP A 23 -2.49 13.94 -14.19
C ASP A 23 -3.19 14.21 -12.86
N THR A 24 -4.05 15.23 -12.81
CA THR A 24 -4.92 15.53 -11.67
C THR A 24 -6.36 15.14 -11.99
N PRO A 25 -6.74 13.85 -11.90
CA PRO A 25 -8.08 13.40 -12.26
C PRO A 25 -9.10 13.76 -11.17
N SER A 26 -10.19 14.41 -11.58
CA SER A 26 -11.38 14.62 -10.74
C SER A 26 -12.33 13.43 -10.91
N ILE A 27 -12.24 12.45 -10.00
CA ILE A 27 -13.04 11.22 -10.05
C ILE A 27 -14.24 11.33 -9.10
N ASN A 28 -15.43 11.23 -9.68
CA ASN A 28 -16.71 11.20 -8.97
C ASN A 28 -17.25 9.77 -8.96
N CYS A 29 -17.94 9.41 -7.88
CA CYS A 29 -18.50 8.07 -7.72
C CYS A 29 -19.71 7.86 -8.63
N SER A 30 -19.72 6.77 -9.40
CA SER A 30 -20.84 6.41 -10.29
C SER A 30 -22.15 6.12 -9.57
N LYS A 31 -22.12 5.83 -8.25
CA LYS A 31 -23.31 5.49 -7.45
C LYS A 31 -23.92 6.68 -6.72
N CYS A 32 -23.11 7.56 -6.15
CA CYS A 32 -23.59 8.65 -5.29
C CYS A 32 -23.17 10.05 -5.77
N GLY A 33 -22.33 10.17 -6.79
CA GLY A 33 -21.88 11.45 -7.35
C GLY A 33 -20.85 12.20 -6.49
N ASN A 34 -20.53 11.73 -5.29
CA ASN A 34 -19.52 12.34 -4.42
C ASN A 34 -18.10 12.08 -4.92
N SER A 35 -17.15 12.90 -4.45
CA SER A 35 -15.74 12.75 -4.78
C SER A 35 -15.18 11.44 -4.22
N MET A 36 -14.28 10.81 -4.96
CA MET A 36 -13.57 9.61 -4.52
C MET A 36 -12.13 9.92 -4.17
N THR A 37 -11.58 9.17 -3.20
CA THR A 37 -10.18 9.29 -2.79
C THR A 37 -9.38 8.10 -3.29
N ARG A 38 -8.11 8.32 -3.64
CA ARG A 38 -7.24 7.24 -4.10
C ARG A 38 -6.91 6.31 -2.94
N ALA A 39 -7.23 5.03 -3.09
CA ALA A 39 -6.88 4.01 -2.12
C ALA A 39 -5.39 3.69 -2.20
N ILE A 40 -4.71 3.83 -1.07
CA ILE A 40 -3.30 3.44 -0.92
C ILE A 40 -3.29 2.11 -0.15
N SER A 41 -2.84 1.05 -0.82
CA SER A 41 -2.70 -0.27 -0.20
C SER A 41 -1.69 -0.21 0.95
N LYS A 42 -1.95 -0.95 2.03
CA LYS A 42 -0.98 -1.14 3.11
C LYS A 42 0.22 -1.90 2.55
N VAL A 43 1.40 -1.26 2.54
CA VAL A 43 2.66 -1.88 2.14
C VAL A 43 3.48 -2.23 3.37
N GLY A 44 4.08 -3.42 3.39
CA GLY A 44 5.03 -3.81 4.44
C GLY A 44 6.35 -3.07 4.21
N ILE A 45 6.80 -2.29 5.20
CA ILE A 45 8.08 -1.57 5.15
C ILE A 45 9.08 -2.36 6.00
N VAL A 46 10.26 -2.63 5.45
CA VAL A 46 11.37 -3.28 6.19
C VAL A 46 12.54 -2.31 6.26
N PHE A 47 12.93 -1.93 7.46
CA PHE A 47 14.10 -1.12 7.70
C PHE A 47 15.35 -2.00 7.77
N LYS A 48 16.31 -1.79 6.87
CA LYS A 48 17.62 -2.47 6.88
C LYS A 48 18.69 -1.46 7.31
N GLY A 49 19.22 -1.60 8.51
CA GLY A 49 20.32 -0.77 9.03
C GLY A 49 20.64 -1.08 10.48
N SER A 50 21.91 -1.00 10.88
CA SER A 50 22.39 -1.30 12.24
C SER A 50 21.95 -0.28 13.30
N GLY A 51 21.28 0.81 12.92
CA GLY A 51 20.79 1.86 13.81
C GLY A 51 19.26 1.89 14.01
N PHE A 52 18.51 0.98 13.37
CA PHE A 52 17.07 0.84 13.59
C PHE A 52 16.83 -0.34 14.53
N TYR A 53 16.10 -0.12 15.64
CA TYR A 53 15.69 -1.21 16.52
C TYR A 53 14.71 -2.11 15.75
N ILE A 54 15.22 -3.26 15.29
CA ILE A 54 14.41 -4.31 14.69
C ILE A 54 13.68 -5.03 15.83
N THR A 55 12.48 -4.58 16.18
CA THR A 55 11.69 -5.18 17.27
C THR A 55 10.85 -6.38 16.81
N ASP A 56 10.48 -6.47 15.53
CA ASP A 56 9.54 -7.50 15.04
C ASP A 56 10.10 -8.40 13.93
N SER A 57 11.14 -7.98 13.20
CA SER A 57 11.75 -8.81 12.14
C SER A 57 12.67 -9.86 12.77
N ARG A 58 12.11 -10.98 13.23
CA ARG A 58 12.89 -12.13 13.73
C ARG A 58 13.73 -12.70 12.58
N THR A 59 15.04 -12.46 12.60
CA THR A 59 15.99 -13.35 11.92
C THR A 59 15.88 -14.70 12.62
N SER A 60 15.37 -15.71 11.91
CA SER A 60 15.59 -17.10 12.29
C SER A 60 17.10 -17.34 12.25
N THR A 61 17.74 -17.33 13.41
CA THR A 61 19.12 -17.77 13.59
C THR A 61 19.23 -19.18 13.02
N LYS A 62 19.96 -19.35 11.91
CA LYS A 62 20.44 -20.66 11.49
C LYS A 62 21.33 -21.17 12.60
N THR A 63 20.84 -22.13 13.37
CA THR A 63 21.65 -22.90 14.31
C THR A 63 22.61 -23.76 13.49
N GLU A 64 23.80 -23.23 13.20
CA GLU A 64 24.90 -24.01 12.66
C GLU A 64 25.33 -25.01 13.74
N SER A 65 24.91 -26.26 13.53
CA SER A 65 25.24 -27.39 14.37
C SER A 65 26.71 -27.73 14.11
N LYS A 66 27.60 -27.28 14.99
CA LYS A 66 28.97 -27.81 15.05
C LYS A 66 28.99 -28.90 16.12
N SER A 67 28.82 -30.14 15.68
CA SER A 67 29.13 -31.32 16.47
C SER A 67 30.64 -31.53 16.50
N GLU A 68 31.10 -31.97 17.67
CA GLU A 68 32.46 -32.31 18.10
C GLU A 68 33.16 -33.34 17.20
#